data_AF-A0A445DPM5-F1
#
_entry.id   AF-A0A445DPM5-F1
#
_cell.length_a   1.000
_cell.length_b   1.000
_cell.length_c   1.000
_cell.angle_alpha   90.00
_cell.angle_beta   90.00
_cell.angle_gamma   90.00
#
_symmetry.space_group_name_H-M   'P 1'
#
loop_
_entity.id
_entity.type
_entity.pdbx_description
1 polymer ?
#
loop_
_entity_poly.entity_id
_entity_poly.type
_entity_poly.pdbx_seq_one_letter_code
_entity_poly.pdbx_strand_id
1 'polypeptide(L)'
;MKSMIGSSSKSVGSSSNQRSNGGWRTTRSREELFPEWCGCGFRPVLRWSGTYVNPGRLFFGCPNYNVKCWQEVVCGLFVWANEFYKEGESRGRVVPKNENDEEWRMNFAWKIGSLESDVRALKLGGTLLVLINLLVVAMLLWKW
;
A
#
# COMPACT_ATOMS: atom_id res chain seq x y z
N MET A 1 26.93 -51.55 38.71
CA MET A 1 26.24 -51.00 37.52
C MET A 1 24.76 -51.36 37.63
N LYS A 2 23.88 -50.37 37.69
CA LYS A 2 22.44 -50.53 37.93
C LYS A 2 21.71 -50.93 36.63
N SER A 3 20.74 -51.82 36.80
CA SER A 3 19.79 -52.41 35.84
C SER A 3 18.89 -51.40 35.10
N MET A 4 18.22 -51.84 34.01
CA MET A 4 16.75 -52.01 33.87
C MET A 4 16.32 -52.21 32.39
N ILE A 5 15.72 -53.37 32.06
CA ILE A 5 14.28 -53.65 31.85
C ILE A 5 13.73 -53.10 30.51
N GLY A 6 13.37 -54.04 29.62
CA GLY A 6 12.34 -53.83 28.62
C GLY A 6 10.96 -54.20 29.17
N SER A 7 9.92 -53.48 28.76
CA SER A 7 8.53 -53.96 28.78
C SER A 7 7.58 -53.04 28.01
N SER A 8 6.97 -53.64 26.99
CA SER A 8 5.55 -53.65 26.62
C SER A 8 4.67 -52.39 26.67
N SER A 9 4.01 -52.23 25.53
CA SER A 9 2.86 -51.41 25.16
C SER A 9 1.67 -51.45 26.14
N LYS A 10 1.05 -50.27 26.33
CA LYS A 10 -0.40 -50.10 26.54
C LYS A 10 -0.89 -48.82 25.88
N SER A 11 -1.81 -48.98 24.94
CA SER A 11 -2.67 -47.92 24.42
C SER A 11 -3.67 -47.49 25.48
N VAL A 12 -3.70 -46.19 25.79
CA VAL A 12 -4.83 -45.52 26.44
C VAL A 12 -5.03 -44.20 25.70
N GLY A 13 -6.13 -44.12 24.95
CA GLY A 13 -6.58 -42.87 24.37
C GLY A 13 -7.09 -41.95 25.47
N SER A 14 -6.63 -40.70 25.46
CA SER A 14 -7.26 -39.61 26.19
C SER A 14 -7.46 -38.43 25.24
N SER A 15 -8.74 -38.14 25.02
CA SER A 15 -9.27 -37.00 24.28
C SER A 15 -9.20 -35.72 25.13
N SER A 16 -9.05 -34.60 24.41
CA SER A 16 -9.42 -33.22 24.76
C SER A 16 -8.82 -32.58 26.02
N ASN A 17 -7.99 -31.54 25.84
CA ASN A 17 -8.52 -30.19 25.97
C ASN A 17 -7.58 -29.12 25.40
N GLN A 18 -8.22 -28.24 24.64
CA GLN A 18 -7.67 -27.07 23.99
C GLN A 18 -6.97 -26.16 25.00
N ARG A 19 -5.71 -25.82 24.74
CA ARG A 19 -5.12 -24.54 25.14
C ARG A 19 -4.41 -23.99 23.93
N SER A 20 -5.17 -23.21 23.16
CA SER A 20 -4.69 -22.34 22.10
C SER A 20 -3.75 -21.28 22.68
N ASN A 21 -2.51 -21.64 22.93
CA ASN A 21 -1.42 -20.68 22.92
C ASN A 21 -0.86 -20.71 21.51
N GLY A 22 -1.29 -19.75 20.68
CA GLY A 22 -0.74 -19.48 19.36
C GLY A 22 0.74 -19.17 19.48
N GLY A 23 1.55 -20.23 19.42
CA GLY A 23 2.99 -20.16 19.37
C GLY A 23 3.39 -19.62 18.01
N TRP A 24 3.63 -18.31 17.94
CA TRP A 24 4.27 -17.63 16.81
C TRP A 24 5.72 -18.07 16.69
N ARG A 25 5.95 -19.32 16.27
CA ARG A 25 7.28 -19.84 15.93
C ARG A 25 7.15 -20.88 14.82
N THR A 26 6.96 -20.41 13.59
CA THR A 26 7.24 -21.20 12.38
C THR A 26 7.90 -20.30 11.35
N THR A 27 9.22 -20.45 11.18
CA THR A 27 9.97 -20.15 9.94
C THR A 27 9.52 -18.93 9.13
N ARG A 28 10.15 -17.79 9.43
CA ARG A 28 9.98 -16.48 8.79
C ARG A 28 10.36 -16.52 7.31
N SER A 29 9.41 -16.94 6.49
CA SER A 29 9.48 -16.86 5.04
C SER A 29 9.19 -15.41 4.62
N ARG A 30 9.71 -15.01 3.46
CA ARG A 30 9.61 -13.64 2.95
C ARG A 30 8.14 -13.24 2.67
N GLU A 31 7.24 -14.22 2.64
CA GLU A 31 5.78 -14.05 2.62
C GLU A 31 5.18 -13.53 3.95
N GLU A 32 5.86 -13.60 5.10
CA GLU A 32 5.32 -13.13 6.39
C GLU A 32 5.46 -11.61 6.63
N LEU A 33 6.18 -10.92 5.75
CA LEU A 33 6.41 -9.48 5.88
C LEU A 33 5.18 -8.67 5.46
N PHE A 34 4.32 -9.25 4.63
CA PHE A 34 3.12 -8.60 4.14
C PHE A 34 1.88 -9.37 4.60
N PRO A 35 1.00 -8.78 5.43
CA PRO A 35 -0.30 -9.38 5.64
C PRO A 35 -1.02 -9.36 4.30
N GLU A 36 -1.23 -10.55 3.71
CA GLU A 36 -1.92 -10.69 2.43
C GLU A 36 -3.35 -10.12 2.49
N TRP A 37 -3.91 -10.09 3.70
CA TRP A 37 -5.26 -9.61 3.99
C TRP A 37 -5.25 -8.70 5.22
N CYS A 38 -6.00 -7.60 5.15
CA CYS A 38 -6.30 -6.79 6.33
C CYS A 38 -7.38 -7.47 7.20
N GLY A 39 -7.57 -7.00 8.43
CA GLY A 39 -8.63 -7.50 9.34
C GLY A 39 -10.06 -7.32 8.83
N CYS A 40 -10.26 -6.66 7.68
CA CYS A 40 -11.55 -6.53 7.00
C CYS A 40 -11.73 -7.55 5.87
N GLY A 41 -10.75 -8.42 5.62
CA GLY A 41 -10.78 -9.40 4.53
C GLY A 41 -10.47 -8.82 3.14
N PHE A 42 -9.90 -7.62 3.06
CA PHE A 42 -9.48 -7.01 1.79
C PHE A 42 -7.95 -7.03 1.63
N ARG A 43 -7.48 -7.07 0.38
CA ARG A 43 -6.05 -6.90 0.10
C ARG A 43 -5.62 -5.47 0.45
N PRO A 44 -4.49 -5.27 1.15
CA PRO A 44 -4.00 -3.92 1.47
C PRO A 44 -3.60 -3.16 0.21
N VAL A 45 -3.80 -1.85 0.21
CA VAL A 45 -3.52 -0.96 -0.94
C VAL A 45 -2.34 -0.04 -0.66
N LEU A 46 -1.54 0.21 -1.69
CA LEU A 46 -0.41 1.13 -1.64
C LEU A 46 -0.89 2.58 -1.71
N ARG A 47 -0.40 3.44 -0.81
CA ARG A 47 -0.76 4.86 -0.71
C ARG A 47 0.44 5.73 -0.38
N TRP A 48 0.32 7.02 -0.71
CA TRP A 48 1.28 8.05 -0.36
C TRP A 48 0.91 8.68 0.98
N SER A 49 1.88 8.84 1.89
CA SER A 49 1.70 9.59 3.12
C SER A 49 1.66 11.09 2.82
N GLY A 50 0.60 11.75 3.29
CA GLY A 50 0.45 13.21 3.27
C GLY A 50 0.90 13.89 4.58
N THR A 51 1.53 13.15 5.49
CA THR A 51 1.97 13.73 6.78
C THR A 51 3.21 14.60 6.62
N TYR A 52 3.30 15.69 7.38
CA TYR A 52 4.47 16.59 7.37
C TYR A 52 5.78 15.87 7.72
N VAL A 53 5.71 14.85 8.60
CA VAL A 53 6.87 14.08 9.06
C VAL A 53 7.34 13.07 8.02
N ASN A 54 6.42 12.53 7.20
CA ASN A 54 6.76 11.53 6.17
C ASN A 54 6.10 11.89 4.82
N PRO A 55 6.45 13.04 4.22
CA PRO A 55 5.79 13.50 3.00
C PRO A 55 6.16 12.58 1.83
N GLY A 56 5.15 12.10 1.10
CA GLY A 56 5.35 11.26 -0.08
C GLY A 56 5.97 9.89 0.21
N ARG A 57 5.98 9.43 1.46
CA ARG A 57 6.44 8.07 1.79
C ARG A 57 5.33 7.06 1.49
N LEU A 58 5.68 5.96 0.83
CA LEU A 58 4.73 4.91 0.46
C LEU A 58 4.44 3.95 1.62
N PHE A 59 3.16 3.67 1.86
CA PHE A 59 2.70 2.68 2.85
C PHE A 59 1.56 1.83 2.29
N PHE A 60 1.41 0.62 2.84
CA PHE A 60 0.26 -0.23 2.62
C PHE A 60 -0.73 -0.08 3.76
N GLY A 61 -2.00 0.06 3.42
CA GLY A 61 -3.07 0.17 4.41
C GLY A 61 -4.36 -0.51 3.97
N CYS A 62 -5.27 -0.68 4.92
CA CYS A 62 -6.61 -1.18 4.63
C CYS A 62 -7.36 -0.19 3.71
N PRO A 63 -7.99 -0.63 2.60
CA PRO A 63 -8.86 0.22 1.79
C PRO A 63 -9.94 0.91 2.64
N ASN A 64 -10.45 0.17 3.61
CA ASN A 64 -11.57 0.50 4.47
C ASN A 64 -11.15 0.98 5.87
N TYR A 65 -9.95 1.56 6.00
CA TYR A 65 -9.45 2.04 7.29
C TYR A 65 -10.32 3.12 7.99
N ASN A 66 -11.21 3.81 7.27
CA ASN A 66 -12.13 4.80 7.87
C ASN A 66 -13.53 4.26 8.15
N VAL A 67 -13.82 3.03 7.74
CA VAL A 67 -15.13 2.42 7.96
C VAL A 67 -14.99 1.30 8.98
N LYS A 68 -16.04 1.07 9.77
CA LYS A 68 -16.10 -0.11 10.62
C LYS A 68 -15.99 -1.34 9.73
N CYS A 69 -15.06 -2.22 10.06
CA CYS A 69 -14.94 -3.50 9.39
C CYS A 69 -15.92 -4.51 9.97
N TRP A 70 -15.94 -5.72 9.41
CA TRP A 70 -16.81 -6.82 9.86
C TRP A 70 -16.73 -7.10 11.37
N GLN A 71 -15.61 -6.71 12.02
CA GLN A 71 -15.39 -6.86 13.46
C GLN A 71 -15.83 -5.65 14.31
N GLU A 72 -16.53 -4.65 13.74
CA GLU A 72 -16.86 -3.34 14.33
C GLU A 72 -15.67 -2.48 14.81
N VAL A 73 -14.46 -3.00 14.70
CA VAL A 73 -13.20 -2.30 14.98
C VAL A 73 -12.67 -1.67 13.69
N VAL A 74 -12.12 -0.46 13.82
CA VAL A 74 -11.41 0.21 12.73
C VAL A 74 -10.14 -0.58 12.41
N CYS A 75 -9.93 -0.91 11.15
CA CYS A 75 -8.75 -1.67 10.75
C CYS A 75 -7.51 -0.78 10.70
N GLY A 76 -6.65 -0.94 11.71
CA GLY A 76 -5.38 -0.23 11.84
C GLY A 76 -4.22 -0.82 11.03
N LEU A 77 -4.49 -1.53 9.92
CA LEU A 77 -3.40 -2.07 9.11
C LEU A 77 -2.61 -0.92 8.48
N PHE A 78 -1.32 -0.85 8.83
CA PHE A 78 -0.38 0.14 8.33
C PHE A 78 1.02 -0.47 8.28
N VAL A 79 1.66 -0.52 7.11
CA VAL A 79 3.04 -1.00 6.94
C VAL A 79 3.78 -0.14 5.93
N TRP A 80 4.98 0.34 6.27
CA TRP A 80 5.80 1.12 5.33
C TRP A 80 6.37 0.25 4.21
N ALA A 81 6.29 0.72 2.96
CA ALA A 81 6.76 -0.05 1.80
C ALA A 81 8.29 -0.22 1.74
N ASN A 82 9.06 0.59 2.47
CA ASN A 82 10.53 0.58 2.43
C ASN A 82 11.19 -0.24 3.56
N GLU A 83 10.44 -0.71 4.56
CA GLU A 83 11.01 -1.50 5.67
C GLU A 83 11.41 -2.92 5.26
N PHE A 84 10.99 -3.36 4.07
CA PHE A 84 11.31 -4.67 3.52
C PHE A 84 12.68 -4.76 2.85
N TYR A 85 13.25 -3.61 2.44
CA TYR A 85 14.62 -3.59 1.92
C TYR A 85 15.65 -3.74 3.04
N LYS A 86 15.33 -3.28 4.26
CA LYS A 86 16.28 -3.24 5.38
C LYS A 86 16.55 -4.59 6.03
N GLU A 87 15.61 -5.55 6.00
CA GLU A 87 15.84 -6.89 6.58
C GLU A 87 16.71 -7.79 5.69
N GLY A 88 16.83 -7.48 4.39
CA GLY A 88 17.89 -8.03 3.54
C GLY A 88 19.24 -7.32 3.66
N GLU A 89 19.24 -6.10 4.24
CA GLU A 89 20.40 -5.20 4.29
C GLU A 89 21.17 -5.26 5.62
N SER A 90 20.58 -5.82 6.68
CA SER A 90 21.27 -6.13 7.94
C SER A 90 22.36 -7.21 7.79
N ARG A 91 22.53 -7.78 6.59
CA ARG A 91 23.71 -8.57 6.20
C ARG A 91 24.73 -7.86 5.32
N GLY A 92 24.72 -6.53 5.31
CA GLY A 92 25.79 -5.73 4.72
C GLY A 92 25.56 -5.45 3.24
N ARG A 93 24.94 -4.32 2.95
CA ARG A 93 25.18 -3.57 1.72
C ARG A 93 24.76 -2.14 2.00
N VAL A 94 25.69 -1.20 2.03
CA VAL A 94 25.33 0.21 1.83
C VAL A 94 24.62 0.26 0.49
N VAL A 95 23.29 0.44 0.47
CA VAL A 95 22.57 0.71 -0.78
C VAL A 95 23.15 2.01 -1.35
N PRO A 96 23.81 1.98 -2.52
CA PRO A 96 24.25 3.21 -3.16
C PRO A 96 22.99 4.00 -3.49
N LYS A 97 22.96 5.27 -3.13
CA LYS A 97 21.98 6.22 -3.65
C LYS A 97 22.17 6.24 -5.17
N ASN A 98 21.36 5.48 -5.88
CA ASN A 98 21.35 5.33 -7.32
C ASN A 98 20.89 6.65 -7.93
N GLU A 99 21.79 7.33 -8.64
CA GLU A 99 21.50 8.56 -9.39
C GLU A 99 20.29 8.39 -10.32
N ASN A 100 20.06 7.18 -10.82
CA ASN A 100 18.91 6.79 -11.63
C ASN A 100 17.55 7.01 -10.95
N ASP A 101 17.45 6.89 -9.62
CA ASP A 101 16.17 7.08 -8.91
C ASP A 101 15.79 8.56 -8.83
N GLU A 102 16.78 9.44 -8.61
CA GLU A 102 16.54 10.89 -8.63
C GLU A 102 16.28 11.35 -10.08
N GLU A 103 16.98 10.81 -11.07
CA GLU A 103 16.73 11.09 -12.48
C GLU A 103 15.30 10.69 -12.91
N TRP A 104 14.84 9.50 -12.51
CA TRP A 104 13.47 9.07 -12.77
C TRP A 104 12.44 10.00 -12.12
N ARG A 105 12.69 10.45 -10.88
CA ARG A 105 11.78 11.37 -10.17
C ARG A 105 11.69 12.72 -10.86
N MET A 106 12.81 13.27 -11.33
CA MET A 106 12.83 14.54 -12.05
C MET A 106 12.14 14.42 -13.42
N ASN A 107 12.35 13.33 -14.15
CA ASN A 107 11.67 13.05 -15.42
C ASN A 107 10.14 12.94 -15.26
N PHE A 108 9.66 12.30 -14.19
CA PHE A 108 8.22 12.23 -13.90
C PHE A 108 7.64 13.57 -13.46
N ALA A 109 8.33 14.28 -12.56
CA ALA A 109 7.89 15.59 -12.08
C ALA A 109 7.75 16.59 -13.24
N TRP A 110 8.72 16.62 -14.15
CA TRP A 110 8.69 17.46 -15.35
C TRP A 110 7.53 17.09 -16.28
N LYS A 111 7.35 15.79 -16.56
CA LYS A 111 6.24 15.32 -17.41
C LYS A 111 4.87 15.66 -16.83
N ILE A 112 4.70 15.54 -15.52
CA ILE A 112 3.46 15.91 -14.81
C ILE A 112 3.22 17.43 -14.90
N GLY A 113 4.25 18.25 -14.67
CA GLY A 113 4.14 19.70 -14.79
C GLY A 113 3.82 20.17 -16.22
N SER A 114 4.40 19.50 -17.22
CA SER A 114 4.09 19.73 -18.63
C SER A 114 2.63 19.40 -18.94
N LEU A 115 2.16 18.22 -18.50
CA LEU A 115 0.77 17.80 -18.69
C LEU A 115 -0.23 18.76 -18.03
N GLU A 116 0.07 19.26 -16.83
CA GLU A 116 -0.76 20.25 -16.14
C GLU A 116 -0.89 21.54 -16.96
N SER A 117 0.22 22.00 -17.55
CA SER A 117 0.24 23.18 -18.41
C SER A 117 -0.60 22.99 -19.67
N ASP A 118 -0.51 21.81 -20.30
CA ASP A 118 -1.32 21.47 -21.48
C ASP A 118 -2.81 21.36 -21.14
N VAL A 119 -3.17 20.80 -19.99
CA VAL A 119 -4.57 20.76 -19.51
C VAL A 119 -5.11 22.17 -19.27
N ARG A 120 -4.31 23.05 -18.69
CA ARG A 120 -4.67 24.47 -18.50
C ARG A 120 -4.88 25.17 -19.84
N ALA A 121 -3.98 24.97 -20.79
CA ALA A 121 -4.10 25.53 -22.15
C ALA A 121 -5.34 25.02 -22.89
N LEU A 122 -5.60 23.71 -22.83
CA LEU A 122 -6.78 23.08 -23.43
C LEU A 122 -8.08 23.63 -22.82
N LYS A 123 -8.11 23.82 -21.50
CA LYS A 123 -9.27 24.38 -20.78
C LYS A 123 -9.54 25.83 -21.16
N LEU A 124 -8.49 26.67 -21.27
CA LEU A 124 -8.62 28.05 -21.72
C LEU A 124 -9.06 28.13 -23.19
N GLY A 125 -8.44 27.33 -24.07
CA GLY A 125 -8.80 27.26 -25.49
C GLY A 125 -10.25 26.82 -25.70
N GLY A 126 -10.70 25.78 -25.01
CA GLY A 126 -12.09 25.33 -25.06
C GLY A 126 -13.08 26.42 -24.58
N THR A 127 -12.76 27.11 -23.48
CA THR A 127 -13.60 28.21 -22.98
C THR A 127 -13.70 29.35 -23.99
N LEU A 128 -12.58 29.75 -24.59
CA LEU A 128 -12.54 30.81 -25.61
C LEU A 128 -13.35 30.44 -26.86
N LEU A 129 -13.23 29.20 -27.34
CA LEU A 129 -14.01 28.72 -28.49
C LEU A 129 -15.51 28.78 -28.22
N VAL A 130 -15.97 28.40 -27.03
CA VAL A 130 -17.39 28.50 -26.66
C VAL A 130 -17.85 29.96 -26.67
N LEU A 131 -17.09 30.88 -26.09
CA LEU A 131 -17.43 32.31 -26.07
C LEU A 131 -17.52 32.90 -27.48
N ILE A 132 -16.58 32.56 -28.37
CA ILE A 132 -16.61 33.01 -29.77
C ILE A 132 -17.88 32.50 -30.46
N ASN A 133 -18.23 31.22 -30.31
CA ASN A 133 -19.45 30.67 -30.90
C ASN A 133 -20.71 31.37 -30.37
N LEU A 134 -20.79 31.65 -29.06
CA LEU A 134 -21.92 32.40 -28.47
C LEU A 134 -22.03 33.81 -29.04
N LEU A 135 -20.91 34.52 -29.23
CA LEU A 135 -20.90 35.85 -29.84
C LEU A 135 -21.37 35.82 -31.29
N VAL A 136 -20.93 34.83 -32.08
CA VAL A 136 -21.39 34.66 -33.47
C VAL A 136 -22.90 34.42 -33.51
N VAL A 137 -23.43 33.52 -32.68
CA VAL A 137 -24.87 33.28 -32.59
C VAL A 137 -25.63 34.55 -32.17
N ALA A 138 -25.15 35.28 -31.17
CA ALA A 138 -25.77 36.53 -30.74
C ALA A 138 -25.80 37.59 -31.85
N MET A 139 -24.70 37.75 -32.61
CA MET A 139 -24.65 38.67 -33.75
C MET A 139 -25.61 38.27 -34.87
N LEU A 140 -25.79 36.97 -35.12
CA LEU A 140 -26.76 36.48 -36.11
C LEU A 140 -28.20 36.74 -35.66
N LEU A 141 -28.50 36.55 -34.38
CA LEU A 141 -29.82 36.82 -33.79
C LEU A 141 -30.14 38.32 -33.72
N TRP A 142 -29.15 39.17 -33.49
CA TRP A 142 -29.33 40.63 -33.46
C TRP A 142 -29.69 41.23 -34.82
N LYS A 143 -29.37 40.51 -35.90
CA LYS A 143 -29.55 40.99 -37.28
C LYS A 143 -30.96 40.69 -37.83
N TRP A 144 -31.83 40.09 -37.01
CA TRP A 144 -33.24 39.81 -37.25
C TRP A 144 -34.09 40.54 -36.20
#